data_AF-A0A6L6R6G4-F1
#
_entry.id   AF-A0A6L6R6G4-F1
#
_cell.length_a   1.000
_cell.length_b   1.000
_cell.length_c   1.000
_cell.angle_alpha   90.00
_cell.angle_beta   90.00
_cell.angle_gamma   90.00
#
_symmetry.space_group_name_H-M   'P 1'
#
loop_
_entity.id
_entity.type
_entity.pdbx_description
1 polymer ?
#
loop_
_entity_poly.entity_id
_entity_poly.type
_entity_poly.pdbx_seq_one_letter_code
_entity_poly.pdbx_strand_id
1 'polypeptide(L)'
;MTTFIDYLIGGVSNGAVIALMALALVLIWRATRVVNFAQVGQAMFTTFIALSVQTLTGSWIFALLVALVAGAILGVIVQFLVLRPMRRADTSGAIIATFGVLIALQAGVGMIWGGDARAYPQPFDNSGIVVFGRIWPISVYDLVVIAVTILLVVALSLLFTRTSIGLAMRASAFNPEV
;
A
#
# COMPACT_ATOMS: atom_id res chain seq x y z
N MET A 1 23.33 -19.51 14.80
CA MET A 1 23.44 -19.20 13.35
C MET A 1 22.16 -19.50 12.59
N THR A 2 21.47 -20.60 12.88
CA THR A 2 20.15 -20.92 12.31
C THR A 2 19.08 -19.86 12.59
N THR A 3 19.04 -19.30 13.80
CA THR A 3 18.13 -18.21 14.19
C THR A 3 18.34 -16.92 13.40
N PHE A 4 19.59 -16.57 13.08
CA PHE A 4 19.89 -15.41 12.25
C PHE A 4 19.35 -15.58 10.83
N ILE A 5 19.53 -16.76 10.25
CA ILE A 5 19.00 -17.10 8.93
C ILE A 5 17.47 -17.05 8.96
N ASP A 6 16.84 -17.58 10.01
CA ASP A 6 15.38 -17.55 10.17
C ASP A 6 14.83 -16.11 10.22
N TYR A 7 15.47 -15.22 10.99
CA TYR A 7 15.09 -13.80 11.03
C TYR A 7 15.37 -13.07 9.73
N LEU A 8 16.52 -13.35 9.08
CA LEU A 8 16.87 -12.73 7.81
C LEU A 8 15.82 -13.07 6.75
N ILE A 9 15.43 -14.34 6.68
CA ILE A 9 14.47 -14.85 5.71
C ILE A 9 13.05 -14.36 6.03
N GLY A 10 12.59 -14.46 7.28
CA GLY A 10 11.26 -13.96 7.68
C GLY A 10 11.14 -12.44 7.54
N GLY A 11 12.24 -11.71 7.68
CA GLY A 11 12.31 -10.26 7.47
C GLY A 11 12.07 -9.84 6.02
N VAL A 12 12.35 -10.70 5.03
CA VAL A 12 12.18 -10.37 3.60
C VAL A 12 10.72 -10.09 3.25
N SER A 13 9.78 -10.88 3.78
CA SER A 13 8.35 -10.69 3.52
C SER A 13 7.85 -9.34 4.05
N ASN A 14 8.18 -9.01 5.31
CA ASN A 14 7.87 -7.70 5.88
C ASN A 14 8.54 -6.55 5.09
N GLY A 15 9.80 -6.75 4.69
CA GLY A 15 10.51 -5.81 3.83
C GLY A 15 9.82 -5.59 2.48
N ALA A 16 9.22 -6.64 1.90
CA ALA A 16 8.48 -6.54 0.65
C ALA A 16 7.21 -5.69 0.78
N VAL A 17 6.47 -5.80 1.90
CA VAL A 17 5.31 -4.94 2.18
C VAL A 17 5.74 -3.48 2.36
N ILE A 18 6.83 -3.24 3.11
CA ILE A 18 7.39 -1.90 3.27
C ILE A 18 7.86 -1.32 1.92
N ALA A 19 8.46 -2.15 1.06
CA ALA A 19 8.86 -1.75 -0.28
C ALA A 19 7.68 -1.34 -1.16
N LEU A 20 6.53 -2.04 -1.08
CA LEU A 20 5.31 -1.64 -1.77
C LEU A 20 4.79 -0.28 -1.28
N MET A 21 4.79 -0.05 0.02
CA MET A 21 4.39 1.25 0.59
C MET A 21 5.33 2.37 0.14
N ALA A 22 6.64 2.13 0.15
CA ALA A 22 7.63 3.08 -0.33
C ALA A 22 7.48 3.36 -1.83
N LEU A 23 7.24 2.32 -2.64
CA LEU A 23 6.99 2.46 -4.07
C LEU A 23 5.78 3.35 -4.31
N ALA A 24 4.66 3.09 -3.61
CA ALA A 24 3.45 3.86 -3.76
C ALA A 24 3.64 5.34 -3.37
N LEU A 25 4.45 5.63 -2.35
CA LEU A 25 4.82 7.01 -1.99
C LEU A 25 5.65 7.69 -3.08
N VAL A 26 6.67 6.99 -3.61
CA VAL A 26 7.51 7.51 -4.69
C VAL A 26 6.70 7.80 -5.95
N LEU A 27 5.72 6.95 -6.27
CA LEU A 27 4.85 7.15 -7.43
C LEU A 27 4.00 8.43 -7.30
N ILE A 28 3.37 8.63 -6.14
CA ILE A 28 2.57 9.83 -5.90
C ILE A 28 3.47 11.07 -5.95
N TRP A 29 4.62 11.05 -5.27
CA TRP A 29 5.54 12.18 -5.25
C TRP A 29 6.09 12.51 -6.65
N ARG A 30 6.40 11.50 -7.47
CA ARG A 30 6.83 11.74 -8.86
C ARG A 30 5.76 12.40 -9.71
N ALA A 31 4.49 12.10 -9.47
CA ALA A 31 3.38 12.68 -10.23
C ALA A 31 2.96 14.06 -9.73
N THR A 32 2.96 14.29 -8.42
CA THR A 32 2.41 15.51 -7.80
C THR A 32 3.44 16.47 -7.24
N ARG A 33 4.69 16.03 -7.05
CA ARG A 33 5.75 16.70 -6.26
C ARG A 33 5.40 16.95 -4.79
N VAL A 34 4.33 16.32 -4.30
CA VAL A 34 3.85 16.45 -2.92
C VAL A 34 3.97 15.10 -2.21
N VAL A 35 4.53 15.12 -1.01
CA VAL A 35 4.59 13.94 -0.13
C VAL A 35 3.21 13.74 0.50
N ASN A 36 2.54 12.64 0.15
CA ASN A 36 1.21 12.33 0.65
C ASN A 36 1.27 11.40 1.88
N PHE A 37 1.21 11.95 3.08
CA PHE A 37 1.19 11.16 4.31
C PHE A 37 -0.13 10.43 4.57
N ALA A 38 -1.22 10.85 3.91
CA ALA A 38 -2.52 10.20 4.03
C ALA A 38 -2.51 8.74 3.53
N GLN A 39 -1.53 8.38 2.71
CA GLN A 39 -1.41 7.07 2.08
C GLN A 39 -1.37 5.91 3.08
N VAL A 40 -0.73 6.11 4.24
CA VAL A 40 -0.70 5.10 5.31
C VAL A 40 -2.11 4.88 5.86
N GLY A 41 -2.86 5.97 6.07
CA GLY A 41 -4.25 5.91 6.51
C GLY A 41 -5.18 5.30 5.47
N GLN A 42 -4.94 5.57 4.19
CA GLN A 42 -5.70 4.96 3.09
C GLN A 42 -5.46 3.45 3.03
N ALA A 43 -4.22 2.99 3.16
CA ALA A 43 -3.89 1.57 3.22
C ALA A 43 -4.55 0.88 4.42
N MET A 44 -4.52 1.52 5.60
CA MET A 44 -5.22 1.03 6.79
C MET A 44 -6.73 0.94 6.57
N PHE A 45 -7.38 2.03 6.16
CA PHE A 45 -8.84 2.10 6.01
C PHE A 45 -9.36 1.08 4.99
N THR A 46 -8.68 0.94 3.86
CA THR A 46 -9.03 -0.06 2.82
C THR A 46 -8.86 -1.49 3.31
N THR A 47 -7.83 -1.76 4.13
CA THR A 47 -7.62 -3.08 4.74
C THR A 47 -8.74 -3.43 5.73
N PHE A 48 -9.26 -2.46 6.48
CA PHE A 48 -10.42 -2.70 7.38
C PHE A 48 -11.73 -2.93 6.61
N ILE A 49 -11.93 -2.24 5.48
CA ILE A 49 -13.04 -2.55 4.57
C ILE A 49 -12.91 -3.99 4.06
N ALA A 50 -11.73 -4.36 3.57
CA ALA A 50 -11.44 -5.71 3.07
C ALA A 50 -11.72 -6.76 4.14
N LEU A 51 -11.25 -6.52 5.37
CA LEU A 51 -11.47 -7.40 6.52
C LEU A 51 -12.96 -7.61 6.76
N SER A 52 -13.74 -6.53 6.77
CA SER A 52 -15.20 -6.60 6.98
C SER A 52 -15.91 -7.41 5.90
N VAL A 53 -15.50 -7.22 4.64
CA VAL A 53 -16.05 -7.96 3.52
C VAL A 53 -15.67 -9.44 3.61
N GLN A 54 -14.43 -9.74 3.99
CA GLN A 54 -13.96 -11.12 4.15
C GLN A 54 -14.68 -11.82 5.30
N THR A 55 -14.91 -11.16 6.44
CA THR A 55 -15.65 -11.75 7.56
C THR A 55 -17.12 -12.00 7.23
N LEU A 56 -17.73 -11.17 6.37
CA LEU A 56 -19.12 -11.33 5.95
C LEU A 56 -19.31 -12.36 4.84
N THR A 57 -18.40 -12.40 3.86
CA THR A 57 -18.55 -13.25 2.66
C THR A 57 -17.75 -14.54 2.71
N GLY A 58 -16.75 -14.64 3.58
CA GLY A 58 -15.77 -15.72 3.60
C GLY A 58 -14.81 -15.75 2.41
N SER A 59 -15.00 -14.87 1.41
CA SER A 59 -14.21 -14.86 0.17
C SER A 59 -13.12 -13.81 0.23
N TRP A 60 -11.87 -14.27 0.27
CA TRP A 60 -10.71 -13.38 0.21
C TRP A 60 -10.60 -12.64 -1.14
N ILE A 61 -10.90 -13.30 -2.25
CA ILE A 61 -10.84 -12.69 -3.58
C ILE A 61 -11.83 -11.52 -3.67
N PHE A 62 -13.04 -11.71 -3.15
CA PHE A 62 -14.04 -10.66 -3.14
C PHE A 62 -13.62 -9.49 -2.25
N ALA A 63 -13.08 -9.78 -1.07
CA ALA A 63 -12.50 -8.76 -0.18
C ALA A 63 -11.38 -7.96 -0.85
N LEU A 64 -10.47 -8.62 -1.58
CA LEU A 64 -9.39 -7.97 -2.33
C LEU A 64 -9.94 -7.02 -3.41
N LEU A 65 -10.93 -7.46 -4.19
CA LEU A 65 -11.55 -6.61 -5.21
C LEU A 65 -12.22 -5.37 -4.60
N VAL A 66 -12.95 -5.54 -3.50
CA VAL A 66 -13.57 -4.41 -2.80
C VAL A 66 -12.50 -3.47 -2.21
N ALA A 67 -11.40 -4.01 -1.68
CA ALA A 67 -10.28 -3.21 -1.18
C ALA A 67 -9.65 -2.33 -2.27
N LEU A 68 -9.44 -2.90 -3.47
CA LEU A 68 -8.90 -2.18 -4.62
C LEU A 68 -9.83 -1.05 -5.07
N VAL A 69 -11.13 -1.34 -5.17
CA VAL A 69 -12.13 -0.33 -5.55
C VAL A 69 -12.24 0.77 -4.49
N ALA A 70 -12.30 0.40 -3.21
CA ALA A 70 -12.34 1.34 -2.10
C ALA A 70 -11.09 2.22 -2.06
N GLY A 71 -9.91 1.64 -2.30
CA GLY A 71 -8.64 2.37 -2.36
C GLY A 71 -8.57 3.33 -3.54
N ALA A 72 -9.06 2.93 -4.71
CA ALA A 72 -9.17 3.81 -5.86
C ALA A 72 -10.10 5.00 -5.57
N ILE A 73 -11.28 4.74 -4.99
CA ILE A 73 -12.24 5.78 -4.59
C ILE A 73 -11.62 6.73 -3.57
N LEU A 74 -11.01 6.22 -2.50
CA LEU A 74 -10.34 7.04 -1.49
C LEU A 74 -9.19 7.86 -2.07
N GLY A 75 -8.43 7.26 -3.00
CA GLY A 75 -7.37 7.95 -3.73
C GLY A 75 -7.91 9.13 -4.53
N VAL A 76 -9.00 8.93 -5.27
CA VAL A 76 -9.68 10.00 -6.02
C VAL A 76 -10.23 11.07 -5.08
N ILE A 77 -10.92 10.69 -4.02
CA ILE A 77 -11.47 11.63 -3.01
C ILE A 77 -10.36 12.53 -2.46
N VAL A 78 -9.26 11.93 -1.98
CA VAL A 78 -8.13 12.68 -1.42
C VAL A 78 -7.42 13.53 -2.48
N GLN A 79 -7.28 13.01 -3.70
CA GLN A 79 -6.70 13.76 -4.81
C GLN A 79 -7.50 15.03 -5.14
N PHE A 80 -8.82 14.94 -5.23
CA PHE A 80 -9.66 16.07 -5.64
C PHE A 80 -9.95 17.06 -4.50
N LEU A 81 -10.15 16.57 -3.28
CA LEU A 81 -10.52 17.41 -2.14
C LEU A 81 -9.31 18.03 -1.43
N VAL A 82 -8.15 17.35 -1.46
CA VAL A 82 -7.00 17.74 -0.64
C VAL A 82 -5.81 18.11 -1.52
N LEU A 83 -5.33 17.19 -2.37
CA LEU A 83 -4.11 17.47 -3.12
C LEU A 83 -4.32 18.51 -4.22
N ARG A 84 -5.44 18.46 -4.96
CA ARG A 84 -5.71 19.37 -6.09
C ARG A 84 -5.81 20.84 -5.65
N PRO A 85 -6.54 21.21 -4.57
CA PRO A 85 -6.55 22.58 -4.06
C PRO A 85 -5.20 23.02 -3.50
N MET A 86 -4.45 22.09 -2.89
CA MET A 86 -3.13 22.37 -2.30
C MET A 86 -2.01 22.53 -3.33
N ARG A 87 -2.25 22.32 -4.64
CA ARG A 87 -1.23 22.56 -5.68
C ARG A 87 -0.74 24.01 -5.73
N ARG A 88 -1.53 24.96 -5.21
CA ARG A 88 -1.17 26.39 -5.11
C ARG A 88 -0.59 26.77 -3.74
N ALA A 89 -0.59 25.85 -2.78
CA ALA A 89 -0.08 26.07 -1.44
C ALA A 89 1.38 25.64 -1.34
N ASP A 90 2.11 26.19 -0.36
CA ASP A 90 3.49 25.79 -0.10
C ASP A 90 3.58 24.32 0.31
N THR A 91 4.73 23.69 0.05
CA THR A 91 5.00 22.26 0.36
C THR A 91 4.61 21.88 1.78
N SER A 92 4.87 22.77 2.75
CA SER A 92 4.53 22.57 4.17
C SER A 92 3.01 22.44 4.39
N GLY A 93 2.21 23.25 3.70
CA GLY A 93 0.75 23.22 3.81
C GLY A 93 0.16 21.90 3.30
N ALA A 94 0.70 21.37 2.20
CA ALA A 94 0.28 20.09 1.65
C ALA A 94 0.61 18.91 2.59
N ILE A 95 1.76 18.97 3.27
CA ILE A 95 2.13 17.98 4.30
C ILE A 95 1.12 18.02 5.44
N ILE A 96 0.85 19.21 6.00
CA ILE A 96 -0.11 19.36 7.12
C ILE A 96 -1.51 18.86 6.71
N ALA A 97 -1.97 19.19 5.51
CA ALA A 97 -3.27 18.74 5.02
C ALA A 97 -3.35 17.21 4.91
N THR A 98 -2.31 16.56 4.37
CA THR A 98 -2.29 15.09 4.24
C THR A 98 -2.15 14.38 5.59
N PHE A 99 -1.49 14.99 6.58
CA PHE A 99 -1.54 14.53 7.97
C PHE A 99 -2.95 14.67 8.58
N GLY A 100 -3.66 15.76 8.29
CA GLY A 100 -5.06 15.92 8.70
C GLY A 100 -5.94 14.79 8.16
N VAL A 101 -5.75 14.40 6.89
CA VAL A 101 -6.44 13.25 6.29
C VAL A 101 -6.03 11.93 6.95
N LEU A 102 -4.73 11.73 7.23
CA LEU A 102 -4.25 10.53 7.93
C LEU A 102 -4.98 10.35 9.27
N ILE A 103 -5.02 11.41 10.09
CA ILE A 103 -5.68 11.40 11.40
C ILE A 103 -7.18 11.18 11.23
N ALA A 104 -7.83 11.83 10.26
CA ALA A 104 -9.25 11.64 9.99
C ALA A 104 -9.58 10.20 9.59
N LEU A 105 -8.75 9.56 8.75
CA LEU A 105 -8.92 8.15 8.37
C LEU A 105 -8.69 7.22 9.56
N GLN A 106 -7.68 7.47 10.40
CA GLN A 106 -7.43 6.69 11.61
C GLN A 106 -8.58 6.80 12.61
N ALA A 107 -9.08 8.01 12.85
CA ALA A 107 -10.25 8.25 13.69
C ALA A 107 -11.49 7.57 13.11
N GLY A 108 -11.68 7.64 11.79
CA GLY A 108 -12.76 6.94 11.10
C GLY A 108 -12.70 5.42 11.30
N VAL A 109 -11.50 4.82 11.24
CA VAL A 109 -11.35 3.40 11.57
C VAL A 109 -11.73 3.14 13.03
N GLY A 110 -11.21 3.94 13.95
CA GLY A 110 -11.48 3.82 15.38
C GLY A 110 -12.97 3.91 15.73
N MET A 111 -13.72 4.77 15.04
CA MET A 111 -15.16 4.94 15.25
C MET A 111 -15.99 3.77 14.69
N ILE A 112 -15.60 3.20 13.55
CA ILE A 112 -16.39 2.16 12.87
C ILE A 112 -16.03 0.76 13.36
N TRP A 113 -14.74 0.48 13.60
CA TRP A 113 -14.22 -0.85 13.94
C TRP A 113 -13.64 -0.97 15.35
N GLY A 114 -13.54 0.15 16.09
CA GLY A 114 -12.85 0.21 17.38
C GLY A 114 -11.35 0.47 17.23
N GLY A 115 -10.68 0.71 18.36
CA GLY A 115 -9.25 1.03 18.42
C GLY A 115 -8.30 -0.18 18.47
N ASP A 116 -8.84 -1.40 18.43
CA ASP A 116 -8.05 -2.62 18.61
C ASP A 116 -7.30 -3.02 17.34
N ALA A 117 -6.05 -3.44 17.51
CA ALA A 117 -5.28 -4.05 16.44
C ALA A 117 -5.90 -5.40 16.07
N ARG A 118 -6.35 -5.55 14.82
CA ARG A 118 -6.91 -6.80 14.30
C ARG A 118 -5.96 -7.45 13.32
N ALA A 119 -5.66 -8.72 13.53
CA ALA A 119 -4.93 -9.53 12.57
C ALA A 119 -5.83 -9.81 11.35
N TYR A 120 -5.26 -9.71 10.15
CA TYR A 120 -5.97 -10.01 8.92
C TYR A 120 -5.92 -11.51 8.64
N PRO A 121 -7.07 -12.20 8.44
CA PRO A 121 -7.10 -13.62 8.12
C PRO A 121 -6.51 -13.86 6.72
N GLN A 122 -5.40 -14.57 6.68
CA GLN A 122 -4.65 -14.78 5.44
C GLN A 122 -5.35 -15.80 4.52
N PRO A 123 -5.29 -15.60 3.18
CA PRO A 123 -5.88 -16.52 2.20
C PRO A 123 -5.14 -17.84 2.04
N PHE A 124 -3.82 -17.81 2.26
CA PHE A 124 -2.94 -18.94 2.10
C PHE A 124 -2.49 -19.43 3.46
N ASP A 125 -2.08 -20.69 3.51
CA ASP A 125 -1.56 -21.25 4.74
C ASP A 125 -0.32 -20.47 5.17
N ASN A 126 -0.39 -19.91 6.38
CA ASN A 126 0.72 -19.20 7.01
C ASN A 126 1.59 -20.16 7.84
N SER A 127 1.33 -21.46 7.75
CA SER A 127 2.21 -22.46 8.32
C SER A 127 3.57 -22.42 7.61
N GLY A 128 4.64 -22.45 8.40
CA GLY A 128 5.99 -22.45 7.85
C GLY A 128 6.20 -23.67 6.95
N ILE A 129 6.85 -23.49 5.80
CA ILE A 129 7.08 -24.58 4.84
C ILE A 129 8.04 -25.59 5.48
N VAL A 130 7.65 -26.85 5.49
CA VAL A 130 8.50 -27.96 5.94
C VAL A 130 9.41 -28.36 4.78
N VAL A 131 10.70 -28.03 4.89
CA VAL A 131 11.72 -28.46 3.94
C VAL A 131 12.83 -29.16 4.72
N PHE A 132 13.19 -30.37 4.31
CA PHE A 132 14.18 -31.22 4.99
C PHE A 132 13.86 -31.53 6.47
N GLY A 133 12.58 -31.71 6.82
CA GLY A 133 12.16 -32.02 8.20
C GLY A 133 12.27 -30.85 9.19
N ARG A 134 12.61 -29.65 8.70
CA ARG A 134 12.65 -28.40 9.46
C ARG A 134 11.54 -27.48 8.98
N ILE A 135 10.83 -26.86 9.92
CA ILE A 135 9.86 -25.80 9.65
C ILE A 135 10.66 -24.52 9.41
N TRP A 136 10.66 -24.03 8.17
CA TRP A 136 11.24 -22.72 7.86
C TRP A 136 10.21 -21.63 8.12
N PRO A 137 10.63 -20.44 8.58
CA PRO A 137 9.73 -19.32 8.88
C PRO A 137 9.20 -18.59 7.62
N ILE A 138 9.30 -19.22 6.45
CA ILE A 138 8.64 -18.76 5.22
C ILE A 138 7.35 -19.55 5.09
N SER A 139 6.24 -18.83 4.89
CA SER A 139 4.99 -19.43 4.46
C SER A 139 4.79 -19.27 2.94
N VAL A 140 3.80 -20.00 2.40
CA VAL A 140 3.36 -19.80 1.00
C VAL A 140 2.86 -18.37 0.80
N TYR A 141 2.23 -17.79 1.81
CA TYR A 141 1.81 -16.38 1.82
C TYR A 141 2.99 -15.43 1.59
N ASP A 142 4.11 -15.62 2.30
CA ASP A 142 5.30 -14.78 2.15
C ASP A 142 5.88 -14.81 0.74
N LEU A 143 5.92 -16.00 0.12
CA LEU A 143 6.39 -16.15 -1.26
C LEU A 143 5.48 -15.42 -2.25
N VAL A 144 4.16 -15.49 -2.05
CA VAL A 144 3.20 -14.76 -2.88
C VAL A 144 3.38 -13.25 -2.71
N VAL A 145 3.54 -12.75 -1.48
CA VAL A 145 3.79 -11.33 -1.21
C VAL A 145 5.06 -10.87 -1.91
N ILE A 146 6.17 -11.60 -1.77
CA ILE A 146 7.44 -11.28 -2.42
C ILE A 146 7.29 -11.29 -3.95
N ALA A 147 6.64 -12.31 -4.51
CA ALA A 147 6.42 -12.42 -5.95
C ALA A 147 5.59 -11.26 -6.50
N VAL A 148 4.49 -10.89 -5.82
CA VAL A 148 3.65 -9.75 -6.20
C VAL A 148 4.43 -8.44 -6.08
N THR A 149 5.23 -8.26 -5.02
CA THR A 149 6.07 -7.07 -4.85
C THR A 149 7.08 -6.93 -5.99
N ILE A 150 7.80 -8.00 -6.33
CA ILE A 150 8.77 -7.99 -7.44
C ILE A 150 8.04 -7.70 -8.75
N LEU A 151 6.90 -8.35 -9.00
CA LEU A 151 6.10 -8.13 -10.19
C LEU A 151 5.69 -6.66 -10.33
N LEU A 152 5.16 -6.05 -9.26
CA LEU A 152 4.72 -4.65 -9.27
C LEU A 152 5.89 -3.69 -9.45
N VAL A 153 7.01 -3.90 -8.75
CA VAL A 153 8.22 -3.09 -8.90
C VAL A 153 8.74 -3.14 -10.33
N VAL A 154 8.85 -4.34 -10.92
CA VAL A 154 9.31 -4.52 -12.31
C VAL A 154 8.33 -3.91 -13.30
N ALA A 155 7.03 -4.20 -13.17
CA ALA A 155 6.00 -3.69 -14.07
C ALA A 155 5.94 -2.16 -14.05
N LEU A 156 5.94 -1.54 -12.86
CA LEU A 156 5.92 -0.09 -12.72
C LEU A 156 7.24 0.54 -13.19
N SER A 157 8.38 -0.07 -12.87
CA SER A 157 9.69 0.40 -13.36
C SER A 157 9.73 0.42 -14.90
N LEU A 158 9.28 -0.65 -15.55
CA LEU A 158 9.18 -0.72 -17.01
C LEU A 158 8.18 0.30 -17.55
N LEU A 159 7.02 0.47 -16.91
CA LEU A 159 6.04 1.49 -17.29
C LEU A 159 6.67 2.89 -17.29
N PHE A 160 7.37 3.28 -16.22
CA PHE A 160 7.96 4.61 -16.12
C PHE A 160 9.19 4.83 -17.01
N THR A 161 9.99 3.79 -17.25
CA THR A 161 11.27 3.91 -17.98
C THR A 161 11.18 3.60 -19.47
N ARG A 162 10.35 2.63 -19.87
CA ARG A 162 10.31 2.07 -21.23
C ARG A 162 9.05 2.44 -22.02
N THR A 163 8.00 3.01 -21.41
CA THR A 163 6.76 3.34 -22.13
C THR A 163 6.57 4.83 -22.41
N SER A 164 5.83 5.13 -23.47
CA SER A 164 5.42 6.50 -23.83
C SER A 164 4.55 7.16 -22.77
N ILE A 165 3.72 6.39 -22.06
CA ILE A 165 2.92 6.88 -20.92
C ILE A 165 3.84 7.36 -19.80
N GLY A 166 4.87 6.57 -19.47
CA GLY A 166 5.89 6.95 -18.49
C GLY A 166 6.68 8.19 -18.88
N LEU A 167 6.93 8.40 -20.18
CA LEU A 167 7.55 9.61 -20.70
C LEU A 167 6.62 10.83 -20.56
N ALA A 168 5.34 10.68 -20.94
CA ALA A 168 4.34 11.74 -20.83
C ALA A 168 4.11 12.18 -19.38
N MET A 169 3.98 11.22 -18.45
CA MET A 169 3.82 11.52 -17.02
C MET A 169 5.01 12.29 -16.45
N ARG A 170 6.24 11.93 -16.84
CA ARG A 170 7.44 12.66 -16.43
C ARG A 170 7.47 14.07 -17.03
N ALA A 171 7.11 14.21 -18.31
CA ALA A 171 7.06 15.52 -18.97
C ALA A 171 6.04 16.46 -18.32
N SER A 172 4.82 15.99 -18.01
CA SER A 172 3.80 16.80 -17.33
C SER A 172 4.18 17.21 -15.91
N ALA A 173 4.99 16.40 -15.22
CA ALA A 173 5.48 16.73 -13.88
C ALA A 173 6.59 17.79 -13.89
N PHE A 174 7.30 17.96 -15.01
CA PHE A 174 8.35 18.98 -15.18
C PHE A 174 7.79 20.33 -15.63
N ASN A 175 6.61 20.39 -16.24
CA ASN A 175 5.98 21.63 -16.68
C ASN A 175 4.47 21.63 -16.34
N PRO A 176 4.09 21.87 -15.07
CA PRO A 176 2.69 21.81 -14.64
C PRO A 176 1.82 23.00 -15.13
N GLU A 177 2.39 23.96 -15.85
CA GLU A 177 1.78 25.25 -16.20
C GLU A 177 1.43 25.43 -17.69
N VAL A 178 1.60 24.40 -18.54
CA VAL A 178 1.20 24.43 -19.96
C VAL A 178 -0.01 23.53 -20.19
#